data_AF-A0A0A9YYU2-F1
#
_entry.id   AF-A0A0A9YYU2-F1
#
_cell.length_a   1.000
_cell.length_b   1.000
_cell.length_c   1.000
_cell.angle_alpha   90.00
_cell.angle_beta   90.00
_cell.angle_gamma   90.00
#
_symmetry.space_group_name_H-M   'P 1'
#
loop_
_entity.id
_entity.type
_entity.pdbx_description
1 polymer ?
#
loop_
_entity_poly.entity_id
_entity_poly.type
_entity_poly.pdbx_seq_one_letter_code
_entity_poly.pdbx_strand_id
1 'polypeptide(L)'
;MLTLLFQTLREPNGLNKILYRELERQPQRMQTALGLYSNDLSGIVLLSDNHFGGFSGVTKDFVSICEMSTELHFPSVEDQLESIREYVKEGIEWRKINAICDSNLLSFSEQQLRKSSTKYLQIGDVFITRHSNLSDVHVVFHMVADDSLKSGDITSRHPAILGLRNVMKCACSNDVTTLTIPILLSHEMTEEMSLSWCNKRAELVYKCVKGFMIEMASWGGSELKNLQFLVPTGISEEIFISLAGMVPSIFRVSNPLVLKANA
;
A
#
# COMPACT_ATOMS: atom_id res chain seq x y z
N MET A 1 5.83 11.96 -18.84
CA MET A 1 4.42 11.52 -18.63
C MET A 1 4.05 11.49 -17.14
N LEU A 2 4.95 11.09 -16.22
CA LEU A 2 4.78 11.35 -14.76
C LEU A 2 4.89 12.83 -14.35
N THR A 3 5.54 13.67 -15.16
CA THR A 3 5.65 15.12 -14.94
C THR A 3 4.32 15.88 -15.05
N LEU A 4 3.29 15.28 -15.66
CA LEU A 4 1.96 15.88 -15.82
C LEU A 4 1.02 15.62 -14.63
N LEU A 5 1.35 14.68 -13.74
CA LEU A 5 0.60 14.50 -12.49
C LEU A 5 0.85 15.67 -11.52
N PHE A 6 2.07 16.23 -11.53
CA PHE A 6 2.51 17.33 -10.65
C PHE A 6 1.96 18.71 -11.03
N GLN A 7 1.57 18.94 -12.29
CA GLN A 7 1.14 20.27 -12.75
C GLN A 7 -0.31 20.61 -12.36
N THR A 8 -1.08 19.65 -11.82
CA THR A 8 -2.52 19.82 -11.55
C THR A 8 -2.84 20.25 -10.12
N LEU A 9 -1.85 20.34 -9.22
CA LEU A 9 -2.03 20.69 -7.81
C LEU A 9 -1.85 22.19 -7.51
N ARG A 10 -1.75 23.06 -8.54
CA ARG A 10 -1.30 24.45 -8.34
C ARG A 10 -2.40 25.52 -8.14
N GLU A 11 -3.70 25.24 -8.21
CA GLU A 11 -4.71 26.33 -8.11
C GLU A 11 -6.02 26.01 -7.37
N PRO A 12 -6.68 27.04 -6.77
CA PRO A 12 -7.38 26.93 -5.49
C PRO A 12 -8.90 26.66 -5.59
N ASN A 13 -9.35 25.84 -6.55
CA ASN A 13 -10.79 25.54 -6.73
C ASN A 13 -11.07 24.03 -6.94
N GLY A 14 -10.69 23.22 -5.94
CA GLY A 14 -10.61 21.74 -6.02
C GLY A 14 -11.93 20.97 -6.20
N LEU A 15 -13.09 21.51 -5.81
CA LEU A 15 -14.35 20.76 -5.85
C LEU A 15 -14.96 20.63 -7.26
N ASN A 16 -14.91 21.69 -8.07
CA ASN A 16 -15.47 21.63 -9.42
C ASN A 16 -14.64 20.72 -10.35
N LYS A 17 -13.33 20.57 -10.11
CA LYS A 17 -12.46 19.81 -11.01
C LYS A 17 -12.49 18.29 -10.77
N ILE A 18 -12.84 17.80 -9.58
CA ILE A 18 -13.05 16.35 -9.36
C ILE A 18 -14.17 15.84 -10.27
N LEU A 19 -15.26 16.61 -10.37
CA LEU A 19 -16.39 16.29 -11.25
C LEU A 19 -16.02 16.34 -12.74
N TYR A 20 -15.27 17.36 -13.18
CA TYR A 20 -14.83 17.47 -14.59
C TYR A 20 -13.76 16.44 -14.98
N ARG A 21 -12.90 15.98 -14.05
CA ARG A 21 -11.84 14.99 -14.32
C ARG A 21 -12.33 13.55 -14.40
N GLU A 22 -13.52 13.23 -13.87
CA GLU A 22 -14.08 11.88 -13.99
C GLU A 22 -14.62 11.63 -15.41
N LEU A 23 -15.13 12.67 -16.08
CA LEU A 23 -15.48 12.61 -17.51
C LEU A 23 -14.25 12.40 -18.41
N GLU A 24 -13.08 12.93 -18.03
CA GLU A 24 -11.82 12.79 -18.79
C GLU A 24 -11.15 11.41 -18.66
N ARG A 25 -11.55 10.58 -17.68
CA ARG A 25 -10.90 9.30 -17.35
C ARG A 25 -11.50 8.06 -18.03
N GLN A 26 -12.51 8.23 -18.88
CA GLN A 26 -13.14 7.13 -19.62
C GLN A 26 -12.14 6.29 -20.47
N PRO A 27 -11.18 6.90 -21.20
CA PRO A 27 -10.20 6.12 -21.97
C PRO A 27 -9.28 5.26 -21.09
N GLN A 28 -8.84 5.77 -19.94
CA GLN A 28 -7.96 5.08 -19.01
C GLN A 28 -8.67 3.91 -18.32
N ARG A 29 -9.94 4.10 -17.95
CA ARG A 29 -10.79 3.00 -17.43
C ARG A 29 -10.94 1.90 -18.46
N MET A 30 -11.19 2.26 -19.73
CA MET A 30 -11.28 1.28 -20.82
C MET A 30 -9.94 0.57 -21.05
N GLN A 31 -8.81 1.29 -20.99
CA GLN A 31 -7.48 0.67 -21.07
C GLN A 31 -7.21 -0.29 -19.91
N THR A 32 -7.66 0.04 -18.71
CA THR A 32 -7.55 -0.84 -17.52
C THR A 32 -8.41 -2.09 -17.71
N ALA A 33 -9.65 -1.94 -18.17
CA ALA A 33 -10.51 -3.08 -18.49
C ALA A 33 -9.90 -4.00 -19.57
N LEU A 34 -9.23 -3.43 -20.59
CA LEU A 34 -8.47 -4.20 -21.59
C LEU A 34 -7.22 -4.88 -21.00
N GLY A 35 -6.61 -4.26 -19.99
CA GLY A 35 -5.45 -4.77 -19.26
C GLY A 35 -5.75 -5.93 -18.31
N LEU A 36 -7.03 -6.17 -17.97
CA LEU A 36 -7.43 -7.17 -16.98
C LEU A 36 -6.98 -8.60 -17.30
N TYR A 37 -6.90 -8.93 -18.60
CA TYR A 37 -6.46 -10.25 -19.08
C TYR A 37 -5.02 -10.24 -19.61
N SER A 38 -4.29 -9.16 -19.35
CA SER A 38 -2.89 -9.01 -19.72
C SER A 38 -1.95 -9.49 -18.60
N ASN A 39 -0.65 -9.53 -18.89
CA ASN A 39 0.40 -9.78 -17.90
C ASN A 39 0.88 -8.49 -17.20
N ASP A 40 0.10 -7.41 -17.30
CA ASP A 40 0.46 -6.08 -16.78
C ASP A 40 -0.58 -5.59 -15.77
N LEU A 41 -0.86 -6.42 -14.76
CA LEU A 41 -1.76 -6.07 -13.67
C LEU A 41 -1.14 -5.02 -12.73
N SER A 42 -1.98 -4.07 -12.34
CA SER A 42 -1.61 -2.94 -11.49
C SER A 42 -2.32 -2.97 -10.15
N GLY A 43 -1.56 -2.78 -9.08
CA GLY A 43 -2.05 -2.74 -7.71
C GLY A 43 -1.71 -1.43 -6.99
N ILE A 44 -2.53 -1.07 -6.00
CA ILE A 44 -2.30 0.07 -5.11
C ILE A 44 -2.49 -0.33 -3.66
N VAL A 45 -1.68 0.23 -2.76
CA VAL A 45 -1.84 0.07 -1.32
C VAL A 45 -2.64 1.24 -0.75
N LEU A 46 -3.80 0.95 -0.18
CA LEU A 46 -4.67 1.91 0.49
C LEU A 46 -4.67 1.64 1.99
N LEU A 47 -4.30 2.64 2.79
CA LEU A 47 -4.38 2.55 4.25
C LEU A 47 -5.85 2.66 4.66
N SER A 48 -6.33 1.69 5.42
CA SER A 48 -7.72 1.56 5.87
C SER A 48 -7.79 1.41 7.39
N ASP A 49 -8.92 1.82 7.97
CA ASP A 49 -9.18 1.70 9.39
C ASP A 49 -9.44 0.24 9.80
N ASN A 50 -9.23 -0.08 11.07
CA ASN A 50 -9.44 -1.42 11.63
C ASN A 50 -10.93 -1.83 11.68
N HIS A 51 -11.85 -0.88 11.46
CA HIS A 51 -13.29 -1.06 11.61
C HIS A 51 -13.98 -1.22 10.25
N PHE A 52 -14.17 -2.47 9.79
CA PHE A 52 -14.95 -2.74 8.58
C PHE A 52 -16.38 -2.16 8.60
N GLY A 53 -16.96 -1.91 9.78
CA GLY A 53 -18.32 -1.37 9.94
C GLY A 53 -18.42 0.16 9.96
N GLY A 54 -17.29 0.87 10.07
CA GLY A 54 -17.25 2.31 9.95
C GLY A 54 -16.80 2.67 8.55
N PHE A 55 -17.73 3.02 7.66
CA PHE A 55 -17.37 3.68 6.40
C PHE A 55 -16.92 5.12 6.72
N SER A 56 -15.77 5.27 7.40
CA SER A 56 -15.17 6.55 7.76
C SER A 56 -13.98 6.87 6.85
N GLY A 57 -13.80 8.17 6.59
CA GLY A 57 -12.66 8.70 5.85
C GLY A 57 -12.45 8.07 4.48
N VAL A 58 -11.23 7.60 4.25
CA VAL A 58 -10.71 7.18 2.93
C VAL A 58 -11.44 5.97 2.35
N THR A 59 -11.92 5.05 3.18
CA THR A 59 -12.70 3.89 2.70
C THR A 59 -14.05 4.32 2.12
N LYS A 60 -14.67 5.37 2.66
CA LYS A 60 -15.93 5.91 2.12
C LYS A 60 -15.71 6.59 0.78
N ASP A 61 -14.67 7.42 0.67
CA ASP A 61 -14.32 8.10 -0.58
C ASP A 61 -13.98 7.09 -1.66
N PHE A 62 -13.26 6.03 -1.30
CA PHE A 62 -12.97 4.91 -2.19
C PHE A 62 -14.24 4.22 -2.72
N VAL A 63 -15.17 3.86 -1.83
CA VAL A 63 -16.45 3.25 -2.24
C VAL A 63 -17.21 4.19 -3.17
N SER A 64 -17.29 5.49 -2.84
CA SER A 64 -17.94 6.48 -3.69
C SER A 64 -17.31 6.53 -5.09
N ILE A 65 -15.99 6.41 -5.22
CA ILE A 65 -15.29 6.37 -6.51
C ILE A 65 -15.64 5.10 -7.30
N CYS A 66 -15.67 3.95 -6.63
CA CYS A 66 -16.09 2.68 -7.24
C CYS A 66 -17.53 2.76 -7.76
N GLU A 67 -18.44 3.41 -7.04
CA GLU A 67 -19.85 3.58 -7.45
C GLU A 67 -20.03 4.56 -8.63
N MET A 68 -19.02 5.38 -8.98
CA MET A 68 -19.10 6.30 -10.13
C MET A 68 -19.13 5.57 -11.49
N SER A 69 -18.84 4.26 -11.52
CA SER A 69 -18.91 3.44 -12.73
C SER A 69 -19.32 2.01 -12.43
N THR A 70 -20.02 1.40 -13.37
CA THR A 70 -20.42 0.01 -13.28
C THR A 70 -19.21 -0.91 -13.28
N GLU A 71 -19.08 -1.72 -12.24
CA GLU A 71 -18.17 -2.86 -12.21
C GLU A 71 -18.78 -4.01 -13.04
N LEU A 72 -18.04 -4.50 -14.02
CA LEU A 72 -18.53 -5.49 -15.00
C LEU A 72 -17.88 -6.87 -14.87
N HIS A 73 -16.71 -6.96 -14.24
CA HIS A 73 -15.94 -8.21 -14.15
C HIS A 73 -15.92 -8.80 -12.75
N PHE A 74 -16.07 -7.96 -11.72
CA PHE A 74 -16.05 -8.36 -10.33
C PHE A 74 -17.40 -8.12 -9.64
N PRO A 75 -17.65 -8.71 -8.46
CA PRO A 75 -18.75 -8.28 -7.61
C PRO A 75 -18.60 -6.80 -7.23
N SER A 76 -19.71 -6.16 -6.86
CA SER A 76 -19.69 -4.77 -6.37
C SER A 76 -18.70 -4.61 -5.21
N VAL A 77 -18.22 -3.39 -4.98
CA VAL A 77 -17.29 -3.14 -3.87
C VAL A 77 -17.95 -3.50 -2.53
N GLU A 78 -19.26 -3.28 -2.42
CA GLU A 78 -20.07 -3.65 -1.27
C GLU A 78 -20.08 -5.18 -1.04
N ASP A 79 -20.35 -5.96 -2.10
CA ASP A 79 -20.40 -7.43 -2.01
C ASP A 79 -19.02 -8.01 -1.67
N GLN A 80 -17.96 -7.44 -2.24
CA GLN A 80 -16.58 -7.82 -1.91
C GLN A 80 -16.28 -7.53 -0.43
N LEU A 81 -16.64 -6.35 0.08
CA LEU A 81 -16.43 -5.99 1.48
C LEU A 81 -17.24 -6.86 2.44
N GLU A 82 -18.47 -7.23 2.10
CA GLU A 82 -19.29 -8.12 2.93
C GLU A 82 -18.69 -9.54 2.97
N SER A 83 -18.25 -10.06 1.82
CA SER A 83 -17.54 -11.35 1.74
C SER A 83 -16.26 -11.32 2.59
N ILE A 84 -15.50 -10.23 2.52
CA ILE A 84 -14.27 -10.05 3.32
C ILE A 84 -14.60 -10.05 4.82
N ARG A 85 -15.69 -9.42 5.26
CA ARG A 85 -16.10 -9.43 6.67
C ARG A 85 -16.36 -10.85 7.18
N GLU A 86 -16.88 -11.74 6.34
CA GLU A 86 -17.05 -13.16 6.69
C GLU A 86 -15.69 -13.86 6.83
N TYR A 87 -14.80 -13.72 5.85
CA TYR A 87 -13.45 -14.30 5.91
C TYR A 87 -12.62 -13.78 7.09
N VAL A 88 -12.81 -12.52 7.48
CA VAL A 88 -12.12 -11.93 8.63
C VAL A 88 -12.54 -12.61 9.93
N LYS A 89 -13.82 -12.97 10.09
CA LYS A 89 -14.29 -13.71 11.27
C LYS A 89 -13.59 -15.06 11.37
N GLU A 90 -13.54 -15.80 10.26
CA GLU A 90 -12.84 -17.09 10.17
C GLU A 90 -11.34 -16.93 10.48
N GLY A 91 -10.67 -15.92 9.90
CA GLY A 91 -9.26 -15.66 10.14
C GLY A 91 -8.95 -15.26 11.59
N ILE A 92 -9.87 -14.57 12.27
CA ILE A 92 -9.76 -14.26 13.70
C ILE A 92 -9.89 -15.54 14.54
N GLU A 93 -10.82 -16.43 14.19
CA GLU A 93 -10.99 -17.71 14.88
C GLU A 93 -9.77 -18.61 14.71
N TRP A 94 -9.23 -18.71 13.49
CA TRP A 94 -7.99 -19.44 13.20
C TRP A 94 -6.82 -18.92 14.05
N ARG A 95 -6.68 -17.59 14.18
CA ARG A 95 -5.66 -16.97 15.05
C ARG A 95 -5.83 -17.34 16.52
N LYS A 96 -7.07 -17.40 17.02
CA LYS A 96 -7.34 -17.80 18.42
C LYS A 96 -6.93 -19.24 18.68
N ILE A 97 -7.23 -20.15 17.75
CA ILE A 97 -6.87 -21.57 17.88
C ILE A 97 -5.35 -21.73 17.90
N ASN A 98 -4.64 -21.11 16.96
CA ASN A 98 -3.19 -21.27 16.86
C ASN A 98 -2.41 -20.51 17.95
N ALA A 99 -2.96 -19.43 18.50
CA ALA A 99 -2.39 -18.76 19.65
C ALA A 99 -2.38 -19.64 20.92
N ILE A 100 -3.30 -20.61 21.02
CA ILE A 100 -3.35 -21.57 22.13
C ILE A 100 -2.23 -22.62 22.00
N CYS A 101 -1.84 -22.97 20.77
CA CYS A 101 -0.76 -23.95 20.52
C CYS A 101 0.63 -23.37 20.84
N ASP A 102 0.84 -22.07 20.59
CA ASP A 102 2.10 -21.36 20.87
C ASP A 102 2.26 -20.89 22.33
N SER A 103 1.22 -21.00 23.17
CA SER A 103 1.24 -20.44 24.53
C SER A 103 2.22 -21.14 25.49
N ASN A 104 2.69 -22.34 25.14
CA ASN A 104 3.62 -23.12 25.96
C ASN A 104 5.08 -22.67 25.85
N LEU A 105 5.40 -21.69 24.98
CA LEU A 105 6.77 -21.23 24.73
C LEU A 105 7.00 -19.72 24.98
N LEU A 106 5.96 -18.97 25.38
CA LEU A 106 6.03 -17.49 25.44
C LEU A 106 5.90 -16.92 26.85
N SER A 107 6.53 -15.76 27.06
CA SER A 107 6.57 -15.04 28.33
C SER A 107 5.21 -14.40 28.69
N PHE A 108 4.98 -14.17 29.99
CA PHE A 108 3.72 -13.62 30.52
C PHE A 108 3.31 -12.26 29.93
N SER A 109 4.28 -11.46 29.44
CA SER A 109 4.04 -10.17 28.78
C SER A 109 3.59 -10.32 27.32
N GLU A 110 4.14 -11.29 26.58
CA GLU A 110 3.73 -11.63 25.22
C GLU A 110 2.33 -12.27 25.20
N GLN A 111 2.00 -13.03 26.24
CA GLN A 111 0.66 -13.57 26.46
C GLN A 111 -0.40 -12.46 26.66
N GLN A 112 -0.05 -11.31 27.24
CA GLN A 112 -0.99 -10.19 27.39
C GLN A 112 -1.20 -9.38 26.11
N LEU A 113 -0.15 -9.15 25.32
CA LEU A 113 -0.24 -8.52 23.99
C LEU A 113 -1.02 -9.37 22.98
N ARG A 114 -0.92 -10.70 23.06
CA ARG A 114 -1.69 -11.63 22.22
C ARG A 114 -3.10 -11.90 22.74
N LYS A 115 -3.39 -11.68 24.03
CA LYS A 115 -4.72 -11.86 24.64
C LYS A 115 -5.74 -10.79 24.23
N SER A 116 -5.32 -9.63 23.73
CA SER A 116 -6.24 -8.67 23.11
C SER A 116 -6.62 -9.08 21.68
N SER A 117 -7.02 -10.34 21.48
CA SER A 117 -7.54 -10.85 20.21
C SER A 117 -8.88 -10.17 19.90
N THR A 118 -8.81 -8.96 19.36
CA THR A 118 -9.98 -8.14 19.10
C THR A 118 -10.83 -8.78 18.01
N LYS A 119 -12.14 -8.49 17.99
CA LYS A 119 -13.09 -8.88 16.94
C LYS A 119 -12.77 -8.28 15.55
N TYR A 120 -11.56 -7.76 15.35
CA TYR A 120 -11.18 -6.86 14.28
C TYR A 120 -9.79 -7.18 13.75
N LEU A 121 -9.49 -6.67 12.55
CA LEU A 121 -8.16 -6.73 11.98
C LEU A 121 -7.15 -5.95 12.82
N GLN A 122 -5.91 -6.43 12.82
CA GLN A 122 -4.77 -5.80 13.47
C GLN A 122 -4.01 -4.92 12.47
N ILE A 123 -3.21 -3.98 12.97
CA ILE A 123 -2.31 -3.17 12.15
C ILE A 123 -1.42 -4.09 11.30
N GLY A 124 -1.31 -3.79 10.01
CA GLY A 124 -0.53 -4.58 9.06
C GLY A 124 -1.26 -5.82 8.51
N ASP A 125 -2.45 -6.17 9.02
CA ASP A 125 -3.35 -7.08 8.31
C ASP A 125 -3.76 -6.42 6.99
N VAL A 126 -3.97 -7.23 5.95
CA VAL A 126 -4.30 -6.76 4.60
C VAL A 126 -5.49 -7.53 4.08
N PHE A 127 -6.42 -6.83 3.46
CA PHE A 127 -7.47 -7.42 2.63
C PHE A 127 -7.42 -6.83 1.22
N ILE A 128 -8.02 -7.54 0.26
CA ILE A 128 -7.86 -7.23 -1.16
C ILE A 128 -9.24 -7.09 -1.79
N THR A 129 -9.43 -6.02 -2.56
CA THR A 129 -10.57 -5.86 -3.47
C THR A 129 -10.07 -5.76 -4.91
N ARG A 130 -10.91 -6.15 -5.87
CA ARG A 130 -10.57 -6.23 -7.30
C ARG A 130 -11.55 -5.40 -8.11
N HIS A 131 -11.03 -4.69 -9.11
CA HIS A 131 -11.80 -3.69 -9.85
C HIS A 131 -11.40 -3.72 -11.33
N SER A 132 -12.38 -3.59 -12.21
CA SER A 132 -12.20 -3.31 -13.64
C SER A 132 -12.66 -1.91 -14.02
N ASN A 133 -13.33 -1.21 -13.11
CA ASN A 133 -13.92 0.12 -13.31
C ASN A 133 -13.03 1.29 -12.81
N LEU A 134 -11.93 0.99 -12.10
CA LEU A 134 -10.94 1.98 -11.68
C LEU A 134 -9.92 2.29 -12.79
N SER A 135 -9.32 3.47 -12.76
CA SER A 135 -8.28 3.85 -13.71
C SER A 135 -6.90 3.39 -13.23
N ASP A 136 -6.19 2.64 -14.09
CA ASP A 136 -4.84 2.10 -13.90
C ASP A 136 -4.66 1.20 -12.67
N VAL A 137 -5.76 0.73 -12.08
CA VAL A 137 -5.77 -0.09 -10.86
C VAL A 137 -6.71 -1.27 -11.04
N HIS A 138 -6.17 -2.48 -10.90
CA HIS A 138 -6.93 -3.73 -10.97
C HIS A 138 -7.13 -4.32 -9.56
N VAL A 139 -6.16 -4.10 -8.68
CA VAL A 139 -6.12 -4.70 -7.33
C VAL A 139 -5.86 -3.62 -6.29
N VAL A 140 -6.72 -3.54 -5.27
CA VAL A 140 -6.52 -2.61 -4.14
C VAL A 140 -6.18 -3.44 -2.90
N PHE A 141 -4.97 -3.23 -2.39
CA PHE A 141 -4.49 -3.80 -1.14
C PHE A 141 -4.84 -2.85 0.00
N HIS A 142 -5.87 -3.18 0.75
CA HIS A 142 -6.29 -2.42 1.91
C HIS A 142 -5.47 -2.87 3.12
N MET A 143 -4.46 -2.07 3.47
CA MET A 143 -3.62 -2.35 4.62
C MET A 143 -4.16 -1.63 5.84
N VAL A 144 -4.36 -2.37 6.92
CA VAL A 144 -4.90 -1.84 8.16
C VAL A 144 -3.83 -1.01 8.87
N ALA A 145 -4.20 0.23 9.18
CA ALA A 145 -3.35 1.25 9.76
C ALA A 145 -4.13 2.03 10.82
N ASP A 146 -3.44 2.49 11.86
CA ASP A 146 -4.03 3.32 12.90
C ASP A 146 -3.12 4.50 13.26
N ASP A 147 -3.52 5.25 14.29
CA ASP A 147 -2.78 6.40 14.78
C ASP A 147 -1.40 6.05 15.38
N SER A 148 -1.07 4.76 15.60
CA SER A 148 0.28 4.36 15.98
C SER A 148 1.30 4.82 14.93
N LEU A 149 0.88 4.89 13.65
CA LEU A 149 1.69 5.38 12.56
C LEU A 149 1.96 6.88 12.61
N LYS A 150 1.25 7.66 13.44
CA LYS A 150 1.56 9.07 13.68
C LYS A 150 2.71 9.22 14.67
N SER A 151 2.88 8.27 15.59
CA SER A 151 3.96 8.28 16.59
C SER A 151 5.35 8.25 15.93
N GLY A 152 6.31 9.05 16.42
CA GLY A 152 7.63 9.21 15.78
C GLY A 152 8.52 7.95 15.73
N ASP A 153 8.17 6.86 16.41
CA ASP A 153 9.07 5.73 16.73
C ASP A 153 8.78 4.42 15.99
N ILE A 154 8.37 4.54 14.72
CA ILE A 154 8.25 3.38 13.84
C ILE A 154 9.64 2.74 13.54
N THR A 155 9.68 1.40 13.53
CA THR A 155 10.89 0.61 13.21
C THR A 155 10.59 -0.42 12.11
N SER A 156 11.61 -1.12 11.60
CA SER A 156 11.44 -2.18 10.59
C SER A 156 10.61 -3.38 11.07
N ARG A 157 10.41 -3.54 12.39
CA ARG A 157 9.56 -4.58 12.98
C ARG A 157 8.11 -4.14 13.17
N HIS A 158 7.78 -2.89 12.85
CA HIS A 158 6.42 -2.39 13.00
C HIS A 158 5.44 -3.18 12.12
N PRO A 159 4.26 -3.56 12.61
CA PRO A 159 3.31 -4.39 11.86
C PRO A 159 2.96 -3.84 10.48
N ALA A 160 2.82 -2.53 10.31
CA ALA A 160 2.58 -1.93 8.99
C ALA A 160 3.73 -2.13 7.98
N ILE A 161 4.99 -2.15 8.44
CA ILE A 161 6.14 -2.43 7.56
C ILE A 161 6.16 -3.91 7.15
N LEU A 162 5.82 -4.80 8.09
CA LEU A 162 5.67 -6.22 7.81
C LEU A 162 4.48 -6.49 6.87
N GLY A 163 3.36 -5.79 7.09
CA GLY A 163 2.20 -5.80 6.21
C GLY A 163 2.56 -5.37 4.79
N LEU A 164 3.30 -4.27 4.64
CA LEU A 164 3.78 -3.81 3.34
C LEU A 164 4.68 -4.84 2.65
N ARG A 165 5.57 -5.51 3.39
CA ARG A 165 6.35 -6.64 2.85
C ARG A 165 5.46 -7.77 2.35
N ASN A 166 4.42 -8.11 3.11
CA ASN A 166 3.46 -9.14 2.73
C ASN A 166 2.66 -8.74 1.49
N VAL A 167 2.30 -7.45 1.35
CA VAL A 167 1.67 -6.93 0.12
C VAL A 167 2.57 -7.13 -1.09
N MET A 168 3.85 -6.75 -1.00
CA MET A 168 4.79 -6.92 -2.12
C MET A 168 4.96 -8.39 -2.51
N LYS A 169 5.05 -9.28 -1.51
CA LYS A 169 5.09 -10.74 -1.75
C LYS A 169 3.81 -11.22 -2.43
N CYS A 170 2.65 -10.84 -1.90
CA CYS A 170 1.35 -11.21 -2.45
C CYS A 170 1.17 -10.70 -3.88
N ALA A 171 1.51 -9.45 -4.16
CA ALA A 171 1.48 -8.84 -5.49
C ALA A 171 2.30 -9.67 -6.50
N CYS A 172 3.55 -9.97 -6.15
CA CYS A 172 4.45 -10.77 -6.97
C CYS A 172 3.94 -12.22 -7.17
N SER A 173 3.43 -12.88 -6.13
CA SER A 173 2.87 -14.23 -6.22
C SER A 173 1.57 -14.32 -7.03
N ASN A 174 0.93 -13.18 -7.33
CA ASN A 174 -0.32 -13.09 -8.07
C ASN A 174 -0.17 -12.25 -9.35
N ASP A 175 1.03 -12.18 -9.92
CA ASP A 175 1.32 -11.52 -11.21
C ASP A 175 0.92 -10.04 -11.30
N VAL A 176 0.85 -9.36 -10.15
CA VAL A 176 0.74 -7.89 -10.11
C VAL A 176 2.11 -7.32 -10.39
N THR A 177 2.29 -6.79 -11.60
CA THR A 177 3.60 -6.33 -12.09
C THR A 177 3.88 -4.86 -11.82
N THR A 178 2.84 -4.06 -11.54
CA THR A 178 2.97 -2.68 -11.10
C THR A 178 2.34 -2.50 -9.74
N LEU A 179 3.07 -1.98 -8.76
CA LEU A 179 2.56 -1.74 -7.41
C LEU A 179 2.85 -0.32 -6.94
N THR A 180 1.80 0.38 -6.50
CA THR A 180 1.89 1.74 -5.94
C THR A 180 1.78 1.71 -4.43
N ILE A 181 2.76 2.31 -3.74
CA ILE A 181 2.92 2.27 -2.28
C ILE A 181 2.93 3.69 -1.69
N PRO A 182 2.14 3.99 -0.63
CA PRO A 182 2.21 5.27 0.07
C PRO A 182 3.53 5.38 0.85
N ILE A 183 4.44 6.25 0.40
CA ILE A 183 5.82 6.32 0.92
C ILE A 183 5.90 6.72 2.39
N LEU A 184 4.93 7.51 2.86
CA LEU A 184 4.87 8.01 4.23
C LEU A 184 3.93 7.18 5.13
N LEU A 185 3.32 6.12 4.61
CA LEU A 185 2.24 5.41 5.31
C LEU A 185 1.16 6.38 5.83
N SER A 186 0.85 7.40 5.04
CA SER A 186 -0.24 8.36 5.23
C SER A 186 -0.80 8.76 3.86
N HIS A 187 -2.05 9.22 3.82
CA HIS A 187 -2.72 9.73 2.62
C HIS A 187 -2.66 11.26 2.51
N GLU A 188 -2.58 11.95 3.65
CA GLU A 188 -2.59 13.41 3.74
C GLU A 188 -1.44 13.90 4.62
N MET A 189 -0.98 15.12 4.36
CA MET A 189 -0.04 15.82 5.25
C MET A 189 -0.79 16.42 6.44
N THR A 190 -0.31 16.14 7.65
CA THR A 190 -0.78 16.79 8.89
C THR A 190 0.29 17.72 9.45
N GLU A 191 -0.10 18.66 10.31
CA GLU A 191 0.83 19.65 10.90
C GLU A 191 1.96 19.03 11.74
N GLU A 192 1.75 17.80 12.23
CA GLU A 192 2.73 17.06 13.04
C GLU A 192 3.85 16.43 12.19
N MET A 193 3.69 16.37 10.86
CA MET A 193 4.63 15.71 9.94
C MET A 193 5.80 16.63 9.58
N SER A 194 6.80 16.68 10.48
CA SER A 194 8.07 17.37 10.23
C SER A 194 8.92 16.70 9.14
N LEU A 195 9.93 17.43 8.61
CA LEU A 195 10.87 16.87 7.64
C LEU A 195 11.58 15.59 8.16
N SER A 196 11.95 15.56 9.44
CA SER A 196 12.60 14.39 10.05
C SER A 196 11.63 13.20 10.16
N TRP A 197 10.36 13.47 10.46
CA TRP A 197 9.30 12.45 10.49
C TRP A 197 9.10 11.82 9.11
N CYS A 198 9.07 12.65 8.06
CA CYS A 198 8.92 12.21 6.67
C CYS A 198 10.14 11.38 6.22
N ASN A 199 11.35 11.88 6.49
CA ASN A 199 12.58 11.20 6.12
C ASN A 199 12.71 9.84 6.80
N LYS A 200 12.43 9.73 8.11
CA LYS A 200 12.50 8.46 8.85
C LYS A 200 11.57 7.40 8.25
N ARG A 201 10.35 7.76 7.87
CA ARG A 201 9.35 6.83 7.31
C ARG A 201 9.66 6.43 5.88
N ALA A 202 9.97 7.40 5.03
CA ALA A 202 10.36 7.12 3.66
C ALA A 202 11.60 6.22 3.63
N GLU A 203 12.59 6.48 4.49
CA GLU A 203 13.77 5.62 4.61
C GLU A 203 13.39 4.18 5.02
N LEU A 204 12.46 3.99 5.97
CA LEU A 204 11.98 2.66 6.36
C LEU A 204 11.27 1.95 5.21
N VAL A 205 10.38 2.64 4.50
CA VAL A 205 9.66 2.07 3.35
C VAL A 205 10.63 1.75 2.22
N TYR A 206 11.55 2.64 1.86
CA TYR A 206 12.58 2.39 0.87
C TYR A 206 13.48 1.21 1.24
N LYS A 207 13.92 1.10 2.49
CA LYS A 207 14.70 -0.05 2.96
C LYS A 207 13.90 -1.34 2.93
N CYS A 208 12.61 -1.30 3.26
CA CYS A 208 11.72 -2.46 3.16
C CYS A 208 11.61 -2.94 1.71
N VAL A 209 11.37 -2.01 0.77
CA VAL A 209 11.31 -2.29 -0.67
C VAL A 209 12.65 -2.81 -1.19
N LYS A 210 13.78 -2.16 -0.85
CA LYS A 210 15.11 -2.63 -1.22
C LYS A 210 15.36 -4.06 -0.74
N GLY A 211 15.02 -4.35 0.52
CA GLY A 211 15.17 -5.68 1.09
C GLY A 211 14.32 -6.72 0.36
N PHE A 212 13.09 -6.36 -0.02
CA PHE A 212 12.23 -7.21 -0.84
C PHE A 212 12.83 -7.47 -2.24
N MET A 213 13.34 -6.44 -2.92
CA MET A 213 13.96 -6.61 -4.24
C MET A 213 15.17 -7.56 -4.22
N ILE A 214 15.99 -7.50 -3.17
CA ILE A 214 17.13 -8.41 -2.98
C ILE A 214 16.65 -9.85 -2.72
N GLU A 215 15.61 -10.03 -1.90
CA GLU A 215 15.00 -11.33 -1.62
C GLU A 215 14.41 -11.94 -2.89
N MET A 216 13.67 -11.15 -3.67
CA MET A 216 13.03 -11.60 -4.92
C MET A 216 14.01 -11.98 -6.02
N ALA A 217 15.12 -11.25 -6.14
CA ALA A 217 16.21 -11.63 -7.06
C ALA A 217 16.76 -13.05 -6.79
N SER A 218 16.53 -13.59 -5.59
CA SER A 218 16.97 -14.93 -5.20
C SER A 218 15.90 -16.02 -5.41
N TRP A 219 14.62 -15.65 -5.58
CA TRP A 219 13.50 -16.60 -5.42
C TRP A 219 12.99 -17.20 -6.72
N GLY A 220 13.21 -16.58 -7.88
CA GLY A 220 12.69 -17.06 -9.16
C GLY A 220 11.15 -17.01 -9.21
N GLY A 221 10.58 -16.24 -10.13
CA GLY A 221 9.13 -16.04 -10.22
C GLY A 221 8.77 -14.83 -11.07
N SER A 222 7.48 -14.48 -11.09
CA SER A 222 7.00 -13.28 -11.78
C SER A 222 7.60 -12.03 -11.14
N GLU A 223 8.28 -11.21 -11.93
CA GLU A 223 8.97 -10.05 -11.40
C GLU A 223 8.01 -8.88 -11.22
N LEU A 224 8.06 -8.23 -10.06
CA LEU A 224 7.44 -6.92 -9.90
C LEU A 224 8.23 -5.92 -10.75
N LYS A 225 7.70 -5.64 -11.95
CA LYS A 225 8.36 -4.81 -12.97
C LYS A 225 8.47 -3.35 -12.55
N ASN A 226 7.41 -2.80 -11.95
CA ASN A 226 7.32 -1.39 -11.60
C ASN A 226 6.87 -1.20 -10.15
N LEU A 227 7.66 -0.44 -9.40
CA LEU A 227 7.31 0.04 -8.05
C LEU A 227 7.16 1.55 -8.09
N GLN A 228 6.00 2.04 -7.67
CA GLN A 228 5.68 3.45 -7.64
C GLN A 228 5.51 3.92 -6.19
N PHE A 229 6.00 5.11 -5.90
CA PHE A 229 5.86 5.72 -4.58
C PHE A 229 4.86 6.87 -4.66
N LEU A 230 3.75 6.72 -3.93
CA LEU A 230 2.73 7.74 -3.77
C LEU A 230 3.12 8.66 -2.60
N VAL A 231 3.16 9.96 -2.86
CA VAL A 231 3.36 11.00 -1.85
C VAL A 231 2.01 11.57 -1.41
N PRO A 232 1.83 11.93 -0.13
CA PRO A 232 0.59 12.53 0.35
C PRO A 232 0.26 13.86 -0.32
N THR A 233 -1.02 14.21 -0.34
CA THR A 233 -1.49 15.52 -0.78
C THR A 233 -0.97 16.62 0.16
N GLY A 234 -0.58 17.78 -0.39
CA GLY A 234 -0.08 18.91 0.39
C GLY A 234 1.40 18.82 0.81
N ILE A 235 2.17 17.87 0.25
CA ILE A 235 3.61 17.77 0.50
C ILE A 235 4.34 19.05 0.03
N SER A 236 5.26 19.56 0.84
CA SER A 236 6.11 20.68 0.43
C SER A 236 7.16 20.24 -0.59
N GLU A 237 7.58 21.16 -1.46
CA GLU A 237 8.61 20.90 -2.47
C GLU A 237 9.94 20.46 -1.82
N GLU A 238 10.28 21.05 -0.67
CA GLU A 238 11.46 20.68 0.11
C GLU A 238 11.43 19.21 0.56
N ILE A 239 10.31 18.77 1.16
CA ILE A 239 10.15 17.37 1.58
C ILE A 239 10.21 16.47 0.35
N PHE A 240 9.50 16.82 -0.73
CA PHE A 240 9.50 16.03 -1.96
C PHE A 240 10.91 15.84 -2.54
N ILE A 241 11.71 16.90 -2.64
CA ILE A 241 13.10 16.84 -3.10
C ILE A 241 13.95 15.95 -2.17
N SER A 242 13.76 16.07 -0.84
CA SER A 242 14.44 15.21 0.14
C SER A 242 14.08 13.73 -0.07
N LEU A 243 12.79 13.41 -0.27
CA LEU A 243 12.33 12.04 -0.53
C LEU A 243 12.93 11.47 -1.82
N ALA A 244 12.88 12.24 -2.91
CA ALA A 244 13.45 11.86 -4.19
C ALA A 244 14.97 11.65 -4.12
N GLY A 245 15.68 12.50 -3.37
CA GLY A 245 17.13 12.40 -3.17
C GLY A 245 17.57 11.15 -2.40
N MET A 246 16.69 10.56 -1.57
CA MET A 246 16.99 9.32 -0.85
C MET A 246 17.01 8.09 -1.76
N VAL A 247 16.27 8.08 -2.86
CA VAL A 247 16.17 6.92 -3.77
C VAL A 247 17.55 6.48 -4.29
N PRO A 248 18.35 7.31 -4.96
CA PRO A 248 19.67 6.90 -5.45
C PRO A 248 20.65 6.53 -4.32
N SER A 249 20.51 7.14 -3.13
CA SER A 249 21.33 6.81 -1.96
C SER A 249 21.03 5.40 -1.44
N ILE A 250 19.74 5.09 -1.26
CA ILE A 250 19.30 3.82 -0.67
C ILE A 250 19.45 2.68 -1.68
N PHE A 251 19.02 2.86 -2.94
CA PHE A 251 19.02 1.82 -3.96
C PHE A 251 20.37 1.69 -4.70
N ARG A 252 21.46 2.27 -4.16
CA ARG A 252 22.80 2.14 -4.74
C ARG A 252 23.20 0.66 -4.83
N VAL A 253 23.50 0.21 -6.05
CA VAL A 253 24.13 -1.08 -6.32
C VAL A 253 25.64 -0.90 -6.13
N SER A 254 26.27 -1.82 -5.41
CA SER A 254 27.73 -1.83 -5.26
C SER A 254 28.36 -2.07 -6.64
N ASN A 255 29.15 -1.13 -7.15
CA ASN A 255 29.95 -1.38 -8.35
C ASN A 255 31.06 -2.37 -7.98
N PRO A 256 31.10 -3.58 -8.56
CA PRO A 256 32.23 -4.49 -8.32
C PRO A 256 33.51 -3.85 -8.86
N LEU A 257 34.58 -3.91 -8.07
CA LEU A 257 35.90 -3.50 -8.53
C LEU A 257 36.36 -4.50 -9.61
N VAL A 258 36.38 -4.07 -10.86
CA VAL A 258 36.92 -4.88 -11.97
C VAL A 258 38.44 -4.81 -11.89
N LEU A 259 39.06 -5.86 -11.36
CA LEU A 259 40.51 -6.05 -11.42
C LEU A 259 40.92 -6.20 -12.88
N LYS A 260 41.54 -5.16 -13.46
CA LYS A 260 42.23 -5.30 -14.75
C LYS A 260 43.53 -6.06 -14.51
N ALA A 261 43.61 -7.29 -15.01
CA ALA A 261 44.89 -7.97 -15.11
C ALA A 261 45.75 -7.20 -16.12
N ASN A 262 46.86 -6.61 -15.65
CA ASN A 262 47.86 -6.05 -16.54
C ASN A 262 48.54 -7.23 -17.25
N ALA A 263 48.30 -7.36 -18.55
CA ALA A 263 49.03 -8.25 -19.44
C ALA A 263 50.39 -7.65 -19.79
#